data_AF-A0A078GGT4-F1
#
_entry.id   AF-A0A078GGT4-F1
#
_cell.length_a   1.000
_cell.length_b   1.000
_cell.length_c   1.000
_cell.angle_alpha   90.00
_cell.angle_beta   90.00
_cell.angle_gamma   90.00
#
_symmetry.space_group_name_H-M   'P 1'
#
loop_
_entity.id
_entity.type
_entity.pdbx_description
1 polymer ?
#
loop_
_entity_poly.entity_id
_entity_poly.type
_entity_poly.pdbx_seq_one_letter_code
_entity_poly.pdbx_strand_id
1 'polypeptide(L)'
;MMFSVAEYLITTFVGEKSFPLASDFWNKLLELPSSSRWPSDLVHQACEIFAQNNGYSRHLAKLLIHLSGYLQELLQASDDDQASIYKKAVNTMYIASVFLKHLIENGKSDRLEEVRLSLDKSKTVPHGFVMGIDSLK
;
A
#
# COMPACT_ATOMS: atom_id res chain seq x y z
N MET A 1 20.88 -2.54 -18.31
CA MET A 1 19.80 -3.52 -18.13
C MET A 1 18.52 -2.74 -17.96
N MET A 2 17.54 -2.92 -18.85
CA MET A 2 16.29 -2.16 -18.82
C MET A 2 15.34 -2.92 -17.90
N PHE A 3 15.04 -2.37 -16.72
CA PHE A 3 14.05 -2.97 -15.82
C PHE A 3 12.67 -2.97 -16.49
N SER A 4 11.89 -4.02 -16.25
CA SER A 4 10.48 -3.99 -16.65
C SER A 4 9.74 -2.90 -15.87
N VAL A 5 8.64 -2.38 -16.41
CA VAL A 5 7.82 -1.36 -15.70
C VAL A 5 7.36 -1.88 -14.33
N ALA A 6 7.00 -3.16 -14.25
CA ALA A 6 6.64 -3.80 -12.99
C ALA A 6 7.80 -3.73 -12.00
N GLU A 7 8.99 -4.19 -12.40
CA GLU A 7 10.18 -4.20 -11.54
C GLU A 7 10.59 -2.79 -11.09
N TYR A 8 10.49 -1.79 -11.97
CA TYR A 8 10.70 -0.39 -11.60
C TYR A 8 9.70 0.09 -10.53
N LEU A 9 8.40 -0.18 -10.71
CA LEU A 9 7.37 0.23 -9.76
C LEU A 9 7.53 -0.45 -8.40
N ILE A 10 7.92 -1.72 -8.41
CA ILE A 10 8.14 -2.56 -7.24
C ILE A 10 9.35 -2.09 -6.44
N THR A 11 10.50 -1.96 -7.10
CA THR A 11 11.75 -1.47 -6.46
C THR A 11 11.56 -0.07 -5.90
N THR A 12 10.83 0.77 -6.63
CA THR A 12 10.44 2.11 -6.19
C THR A 12 9.47 2.08 -4.99
N PHE A 13 8.52 1.13 -4.96
CA PHE A 13 7.57 0.96 -3.86
C PHE A 13 8.27 0.59 -2.55
N VAL A 14 9.25 -0.32 -2.59
CA VAL A 14 9.95 -0.76 -1.37
C VAL A 14 11.08 0.16 -0.94
N GLY A 15 11.55 1.03 -1.84
CA GLY A 15 12.64 1.96 -1.59
C GLY A 15 12.30 3.12 -0.64
N GLU A 16 13.30 3.99 -0.43
CA GLU A 16 13.25 5.12 0.51
C GLU A 16 12.31 6.25 0.05
N LYS A 17 12.08 6.37 -1.25
CA LYS A 17 11.32 7.48 -1.83
C LYS A 17 9.86 7.41 -1.41
N SER A 18 9.41 8.41 -0.66
CA SER A 18 8.00 8.54 -0.27
C SER A 18 7.16 9.18 -1.39
N PHE A 19 6.02 8.59 -1.72
CA PHE A 19 5.06 9.17 -2.68
C PHE A 19 3.85 9.81 -1.99
N PRO A 20 3.38 11.00 -2.41
CA PRO A 20 2.09 11.53 -1.96
C PRO A 20 0.94 10.56 -2.25
N LEU A 21 -0.13 10.59 -1.46
CA LEU A 21 -1.33 9.75 -1.66
C LEU A 21 -1.95 9.95 -3.06
N ALA A 22 -1.99 11.19 -3.55
CA ALA A 22 -2.55 11.52 -4.86
C ALA A 22 -1.60 11.25 -6.05
N SER A 23 -0.46 10.60 -5.83
CA SER A 23 0.52 10.33 -6.89
C SER A 23 0.01 9.27 -7.88
N ASP A 24 0.16 9.53 -9.18
CA ASP A 24 -0.12 8.55 -10.25
C ASP A 24 0.66 7.24 -10.11
N PHE A 25 1.73 7.25 -9.32
CA PHE A 25 2.47 6.05 -8.94
C PHE A 25 1.57 4.93 -8.44
N TRP A 26 0.59 5.26 -7.59
CA TRP A 26 -0.29 4.26 -6.98
C TRP A 26 -1.16 3.58 -8.03
N ASN A 27 -1.76 4.33 -8.94
CA ASN A 27 -2.53 3.75 -10.04
C ASN A 27 -1.66 2.81 -10.90
N LYS A 28 -0.45 3.25 -11.27
CA LYS A 28 0.47 2.43 -12.07
C LYS A 28 0.87 1.13 -11.37
N LEU A 29 1.16 1.20 -10.07
CA LEU A 29 1.52 0.03 -9.26
C LEU A 29 0.33 -0.93 -9.11
N LEU A 30 -0.86 -0.40 -8.82
CA LEU A 30 -2.04 -1.17 -8.46
C LEU A 30 -2.82 -1.69 -9.69
N GLU A 31 -2.51 -1.21 -10.88
CA GLU A 31 -3.04 -1.72 -12.16
C GLU A 31 -2.18 -2.83 -12.78
N LEU A 32 -1.03 -3.16 -12.18
CA LEU A 32 -0.16 -4.23 -12.67
C LEU A 32 -0.95 -5.53 -12.87
N PRO A 33 -0.72 -6.28 -13.97
CA PRO A 33 -1.42 -7.53 -14.20
C PRO A 33 -1.00 -8.58 -13.18
N SER A 34 -1.90 -9.52 -12.87
CA SER A 34 -1.64 -10.61 -11.92
C SER A 34 -0.48 -11.52 -12.35
N SER A 35 -0.16 -11.56 -13.65
CA SER A 35 1.03 -12.23 -14.18
C SER A 35 2.34 -11.55 -13.78
N SER A 36 2.30 -10.30 -13.32
CA SER A 36 3.45 -9.56 -12.75
C SER A 36 3.63 -9.80 -11.24
N ARG A 37 3.05 -10.89 -10.70
CA ARG A 37 3.34 -11.35 -9.34
C ARG A 37 4.83 -11.64 -9.18
N TRP A 38 5.35 -11.34 -8.00
CA TRP A 38 6.78 -11.33 -7.77
C TRP A 38 7.30 -12.77 -7.68
N PRO A 39 8.45 -13.08 -8.31
CA PRO A 39 9.20 -14.29 -7.99
C PRO A 39 9.46 -14.38 -6.49
N SER A 40 9.26 -15.56 -5.90
CA SER A 40 9.36 -15.76 -4.44
C SER A 40 10.67 -15.25 -3.85
N ASP A 41 11.79 -15.42 -4.57
CA ASP A 41 13.12 -15.00 -4.11
C ASP A 41 13.25 -13.48 -4.00
N LEU A 42 12.57 -12.73 -4.89
CA LEU A 42 12.56 -11.27 -4.86
C LEU A 42 11.61 -10.72 -3.80
N VAL A 43 10.58 -11.49 -3.41
CA VAL A 43 9.65 -11.09 -2.34
C VAL A 43 10.38 -10.91 -1.02
N HIS A 44 11.27 -11.84 -0.66
CA HIS A 44 11.96 -11.76 0.62
C HIS A 44 12.84 -10.50 0.71
N GLN A 45 13.70 -10.28 -0.27
CA GLN A 45 14.58 -9.10 -0.31
C GLN A 45 13.77 -7.80 -0.32
N ALA A 46 12.71 -7.74 -1.12
CA ALA A 46 11.87 -6.56 -1.20
C ALA A 46 11.11 -6.30 0.12
N CYS A 47 10.72 -7.34 0.84
CA CYS A 47 10.16 -7.26 2.19
C CYS A 47 11.15 -6.70 3.21
N GLU A 48 12.42 -7.15 3.19
CA GLU A 48 13.45 -6.61 4.08
C GLU A 48 13.68 -5.11 3.84
N ILE A 49 13.80 -4.71 2.57
CA ILE A 49 13.99 -3.31 2.18
C ILE A 49 12.76 -2.48 2.59
N PHE A 50 11.55 -3.01 2.34
CA PHE A 50 10.32 -2.34 2.74
C PHE A 50 10.23 -2.14 4.25
N ALA A 51 10.58 -3.14 5.06
CA ALA A 51 10.53 -3.03 6.51
C ALA A 51 11.44 -1.89 7.03
N GLN A 52 12.63 -1.75 6.45
CA GLN A 52 13.56 -0.66 6.78
C GLN A 52 13.01 0.72 6.41
N ASN A 53 12.30 0.82 5.28
CA ASN A 53 11.88 2.09 4.72
C ASN A 53 10.46 2.52 5.11
N ASN A 54 9.58 1.58 5.50
CA ASN A 54 8.16 1.83 5.72
C ASN A 54 7.89 2.85 6.84
N GLY A 55 8.72 2.90 7.89
CA GLY A 55 8.61 3.90 8.95
C GLY A 55 8.69 5.33 8.42
N TYR A 56 9.51 5.56 7.39
CA TYR A 56 9.67 6.87 6.73
C TYR A 56 8.70 7.04 5.55
N SER A 57 8.64 6.07 4.64
CA SER A 57 7.85 6.15 3.41
C SER A 57 6.36 6.10 3.69
N ARG A 58 5.94 5.43 4.77
CA ARG A 58 4.55 5.18 5.18
C ARG A 58 3.72 4.53 4.08
N HIS A 59 4.35 3.74 3.22
CA HIS A 59 3.71 3.15 2.06
C HIS A 59 2.64 2.12 2.44
N LEU A 60 2.81 1.36 3.53
CA LEU A 60 1.75 0.47 4.03
C LEU A 60 0.48 1.24 4.38
N ALA A 61 0.62 2.36 5.11
CA ALA A 61 -0.52 3.20 5.49
C ALA A 61 -1.26 3.73 4.27
N LYS A 62 -0.51 4.15 3.24
CA LYS A 62 -1.08 4.67 1.99
C LYS A 62 -1.80 3.59 1.19
N LEU A 63 -1.28 2.36 1.14
CA LEU A 63 -1.99 1.22 0.55
C LEU A 63 -3.32 0.96 1.24
N LEU A 64 -3.37 0.99 2.58
CA LEU A 64 -4.62 0.78 3.32
C LEU A 64 -5.65 1.90 3.06
N ILE A 65 -5.19 3.14 2.85
CA ILE A 65 -6.06 4.26 2.46
C ILE A 65 -6.56 4.10 1.02
N HIS A 66 -5.73 3.64 0.08
CA HIS A 66 -6.20 3.32 -1.27
C HIS A 66 -7.20 2.17 -1.25
N LEU A 67 -6.97 1.14 -0.43
CA LEU A 67 -7.90 0.02 -0.30
C LEU A 67 -9.27 0.49 0.18
N SER A 68 -9.33 1.31 1.23
CA SER A 68 -10.61 1.85 1.72
C SER A 68 -11.30 2.70 0.66
N GLY A 69 -10.55 3.52 -0.09
CA GLY A 69 -11.05 4.29 -1.23
C GLY A 69 -11.67 3.40 -2.31
N TYR A 70 -10.94 2.38 -2.79
CA TYR A 70 -11.46 1.48 -3.82
C TYR A 70 -12.68 0.70 -3.36
N LEU A 71 -12.76 0.31 -2.08
CA LEU A 71 -13.94 -0.35 -1.53
C LEU A 71 -15.15 0.59 -1.49
N GLN A 72 -14.96 1.88 -1.21
CA GLN A 72 -16.03 2.88 -1.29
C GLN A 72 -16.45 3.14 -2.74
N GLU A 73 -15.50 3.30 -3.65
CA GLU A 73 -15.75 3.49 -5.08
C GLU A 73 -16.54 2.31 -5.67
N LEU A 74 -16.23 1.07 -5.29
CA LEU A 74 -16.96 -0.12 -5.73
C LEU A 74 -18.45 -0.11 -5.37
N LEU A 75 -18.84 0.54 -4.26
CA LEU A 75 -20.25 0.66 -3.87
C LEU A 75 -21.03 1.64 -4.75
N GLN A 76 -20.31 2.54 -5.43
CA GLN A 76 -20.89 3.63 -6.23
C GLN A 76 -20.61 3.47 -7.74
N ALA A 77 -19.77 2.49 -8.11
CA ALA A 77 -19.29 2.31 -9.47
C ALA A 77 -20.39 1.83 -10.43
N SER A 78 -20.29 2.28 -11.68
CA SER A 78 -21.00 1.69 -12.80
C SER A 78 -20.42 0.31 -13.14
N ASP A 79 -21.19 -0.53 -13.85
CA ASP A 79 -20.72 -1.87 -14.28
C ASP A 79 -19.42 -1.79 -15.09
N ASP A 80 -19.25 -0.76 -15.91
CA ASP A 80 -18.08 -0.55 -16.77
C ASP A 80 -16.79 -0.26 -15.95
N ASP A 81 -16.93 0.46 -14.83
CA ASP A 81 -15.79 0.84 -13.98
C ASP A 81 -15.47 -0.23 -12.92
N GLN A 82 -16.47 -1.05 -12.55
CA GLN A 82 -16.39 -1.97 -11.42
C GLN A 82 -15.24 -2.97 -11.55
N ALA A 83 -15.01 -3.50 -12.76
CA ALA A 83 -13.94 -4.46 -13.01
C ALA A 83 -12.54 -3.86 -12.76
N SER A 84 -12.33 -2.60 -13.16
CA SER A 84 -11.06 -1.90 -12.98
C SER A 84 -10.81 -1.59 -11.50
N ILE A 85 -11.82 -1.08 -10.79
CA ILE A 85 -11.72 -0.75 -9.36
C ILE A 85 -11.52 -2.04 -8.54
N TYR A 86 -12.24 -3.11 -8.88
CA TYR A 86 -12.08 -4.42 -8.22
C TYR A 86 -10.64 -4.94 -8.37
N LYS A 87 -10.07 -4.84 -9.58
CA LYS A 87 -8.67 -5.22 -9.83
C LYS A 87 -7.71 -4.43 -8.93
N LYS A 88 -7.89 -3.11 -8.83
CA LYS A 88 -7.06 -2.25 -7.95
C LYS A 88 -7.20 -2.66 -6.48
N ALA A 89 -8.42 -2.91 -6.01
CA ALA A 89 -8.67 -3.35 -4.63
C ALA A 89 -7.96 -4.68 -4.32
N VAL A 90 -8.09 -5.68 -5.21
CA VAL A 90 -7.44 -6.99 -5.05
C VAL A 90 -5.92 -6.86 -5.06
N ASN A 91 -5.35 -6.09 -5.99
CA ASN A 91 -3.91 -5.87 -6.06
C ASN A 91 -3.40 -5.13 -4.81
N THR A 92 -4.14 -4.13 -4.33
CA THR A 92 -3.81 -3.40 -3.10
C THR A 92 -3.79 -4.33 -1.90
N MET A 93 -4.83 -5.15 -1.74
CA MET A 93 -4.93 -6.13 -0.67
C MET A 93 -3.81 -7.17 -0.74
N TYR A 94 -3.51 -7.68 -1.93
CA TYR A 94 -2.42 -8.63 -2.13
C TYR A 94 -1.08 -8.05 -1.69
N ILE A 95 -0.70 -6.88 -2.21
CA ILE A 95 0.56 -6.22 -1.85
C ILE A 95 0.59 -5.97 -0.34
N ALA A 96 -0.45 -5.36 0.23
CA ALA A 96 -0.53 -5.10 1.66
C ALA A 96 -0.36 -6.38 2.49
N SER A 97 -0.99 -7.49 2.09
CA SER A 97 -0.91 -8.76 2.80
C SER A 97 0.50 -9.35 2.82
N VAL A 98 1.24 -9.26 1.71
CA VAL A 98 2.63 -9.76 1.61
C VAL A 98 3.53 -9.05 2.61
N PHE A 99 3.48 -7.71 2.63
CA PHE A 99 4.31 -6.91 3.51
C PHE A 99 3.87 -6.97 4.97
N LEU A 100 2.56 -6.97 5.23
CA LEU A 100 2.04 -7.09 6.58
C LEU A 100 2.41 -8.46 7.18
N LYS A 101 2.30 -9.54 6.41
CA LYS A 101 2.75 -10.87 6.84
C LYS A 101 4.23 -10.82 7.24
N HIS A 102 5.09 -10.28 6.38
CA HIS A 102 6.51 -10.20 6.69
C HIS A 102 6.80 -9.36 7.95
N LEU A 103 6.18 -8.20 8.10
CA LEU A 103 6.34 -7.33 9.26
C LEU A 103 5.89 -8.01 10.56
N ILE A 104 4.81 -8.79 10.53
CA ILE A 104 4.33 -9.54 11.70
C ILE A 104 5.27 -10.71 12.04
N GLU A 105 5.68 -11.48 11.03
CA GLU A 105 6.50 -12.68 11.23
C GLU A 105 7.95 -12.35 11.63
N ASN A 106 8.47 -11.20 11.19
CA ASN A 106 9.88 -10.82 11.36
C ASN A 106 10.06 -9.56 12.22
N GLY A 107 8.97 -8.95 12.67
CA GLY A 107 9.00 -7.79 13.55
C GLY A 107 9.70 -8.14 14.86
N LYS A 108 10.85 -7.51 15.09
CA LYS A 108 11.50 -7.59 16.41
C LYS A 108 10.64 -6.77 17.37
N SER A 109 10.19 -7.39 18.46
CA SER A 109 9.32 -6.83 19.51
C SER A 109 9.61 -5.37 19.91
N ASP A 110 10.85 -4.90 19.71
CA ASP A 110 11.30 -3.58 20.14
C ASP A 110 11.15 -2.47 19.08
N ARG A 111 10.78 -2.78 17.83
CA ARG A 111 10.68 -1.82 16.71
C ARG A 111 9.24 -1.62 16.22
N LEU A 112 8.37 -1.16 17.11
CA LEU A 112 7.00 -0.74 16.76
C LEU A 112 6.94 0.37 15.68
N GLU A 113 8.07 1.04 15.39
CA GLU A 113 8.19 2.04 14.34
C GLU A 113 7.98 1.47 12.92
N GLU A 114 8.24 0.17 12.72
CA GLU A 114 8.04 -0.52 11.44
C GLU A 114 6.55 -0.64 11.08
N VAL A 115 5.68 -0.62 12.09
CA VAL A 115 4.21 -0.70 11.97
C VAL A 115 3.54 0.65 12.28
N ARG A 116 4.29 1.74 12.53
CA ARG A 116 3.71 3.04 12.87
C ARG A 116 2.89 3.61 11.69
N LEU A 117 1.58 3.40 11.76
CA LEU A 117 0.56 4.08 10.95
C LEU A 117 0.33 5.51 11.46
N SER A 118 1.41 6.30 11.58
CA SER A 118 1.29 7.72 11.94
C SER A 118 0.91 8.51 10.69
N LEU A 119 -0.38 8.82 10.54
CA LEU A 119 -0.81 9.87 9.64
C LEU A 119 -0.25 11.18 10.17
N ASP A 120 0.53 11.85 9.33
CA ASP A 120 0.93 13.22 9.62
C ASP A 120 -0.34 14.01 9.92
N LYS A 121 -0.46 14.57 11.13
CA LYS A 121 -1.67 15.31 11.55
C LYS A 121 -1.98 16.49 10.61
N SER A 122 -1.02 16.87 9.77
CA SER A 122 -1.15 17.90 8.74
C SER A 122 -1.74 17.43 7.41
N LYS A 123 -1.80 16.12 7.12
CA LYS A 123 -2.36 15.61 5.86
C LYS A 123 -3.85 15.36 6.03
N THR A 124 -4.65 16.15 5.33
CA THR A 124 -6.10 15.99 5.27
C THR A 124 -6.44 14.56 4.89
N VAL A 125 -7.15 13.90 5.80
CA VAL A 125 -7.75 12.60 5.53
C VAL A 125 -8.75 12.78 4.37
N PRO A 126 -8.83 11.85 3.40
CA PRO A 126 -9.78 11.99 2.30
C PRO A 126 -11.20 12.29 2.80
N HIS A 127 -11.90 13.21 2.12
CA HIS A 127 -13.28 13.56 2.46
C HIS A 127 -14.14 12.30 2.53
N GLY A 128 -14.73 12.04 3.71
CA GLY A 128 -15.56 10.85 3.96
C GLY A 128 -14.98 9.84 4.95
N PHE A 129 -13.72 9.99 5.36
CA PHE A 129 -13.14 9.16 6.41
C PHE A 129 -13.49 9.74 7.80
N VAL A 130 -14.50 9.18 8.45
CA VAL A 130 -14.78 9.49 9.87
C VAL A 130 -13.80 8.68 10.71
N MET A 131 -12.79 9.34 11.30
CA MET A 131 -12.10 8.73 12.44
C MET A 131 -13.14 8.58 13.54
N GLY A 132 -13.39 7.35 13.97
CA GLY A 132 -14.21 7.07 15.14
C GLY A 132 -13.67 7.89 16.30
N ILE A 133 -14.41 8.92 16.68
CA ILE A 133 -14.10 9.75 17.83
C ILE A 133 -14.37 8.85 19.03
N ASP A 134 -13.31 8.33 19.64
CA ASP A 134 -13.39 7.69 20.94
C ASP A 134 -14.05 8.67 21.90
N SER A 135 -15.32 8.40 22.17
CA SER A 135 -16.10 9.08 23.17
C SER A 135 -15.75 8.45 24.50
N LEU A 136 -14.60 8.81 25.06
CA LEU A 136 -14.28 8.55 26.46
C LEU A 136 -14.44 9.85 27.23
N LYS A 137 -15.63 10.00 27.82
CA LYS A 137 -15.81 10.71 29.08
C LYS A 137 -15.31 9.83 30.22
#